data_AF-A0A8T1S360-F1
#
_entry.id   AF-A0A8T1S360-F1
#
_cell.length_a   1.000
_cell.length_b   1.000
_cell.length_c   1.000
_cell.angle_alpha   90.00
_cell.angle_beta   90.00
_cell.angle_gamma   90.00
#
_symmetry.space_group_name_H-M   'P 1'
#
loop_
_entity.id
_entity.type
_entity.pdbx_description
1 polymer ?
#
loop_
_entity_poly.entity_id
_entity_poly.type
_entity_poly.pdbx_seq_one_letter_code
_entity_poly.pdbx_strand_id
1 'polypeptide(L)'
;HRGNDFSYTGYNVPNRWEWLGLVFSGCSIDISGVTPEWHRACYIQNCPRGGKRALPDTEIRQCIPCGPGNRGNCFGPNICCGEELGCYVGTSETLRCVEENYLPSPCEAGGKACSSGGRCAAPGVCCNDESCTMDTICLDDDSDRSREPSEKNLTVLDGSASDFLLKLMHLANRQQQGKHQFY
;
A
#
# COMPACT_ATOMS: atom_id res chain seq x y z
N HIS A 1 -42.21 -7.04 21.07
CA HIS A 1 -42.95 -8.19 20.49
C HIS A 1 -42.36 -8.52 19.13
N ARG A 2 -41.72 -9.70 19.02
CA ARG A 2 -41.30 -10.49 17.82
C ARG A 2 -40.50 -9.72 16.73
N GLY A 3 -39.24 -10.02 16.44
CA GLY A 3 -38.55 -11.31 16.45
C GLY A 3 -38.75 -11.99 15.09
N ASN A 4 -37.78 -11.85 14.18
CA ASN A 4 -37.64 -12.72 13.01
C ASN A 4 -36.23 -13.31 13.05
N ASP A 5 -36.16 -14.48 13.68
CA ASP A 5 -35.06 -15.41 13.66
C ASP A 5 -34.86 -15.97 12.24
N PHE A 6 -33.64 -15.86 11.70
CA PHE A 6 -33.19 -16.70 10.59
C PHE A 6 -32.31 -17.81 11.18
N SER A 7 -32.89 -19.00 11.35
CA SER A 7 -32.17 -20.23 11.69
C SER A 7 -32.26 -21.24 10.55
N TYR A 8 -31.08 -21.60 10.05
CA TYR A 8 -30.60 -22.89 9.54
C TYR A 8 -31.53 -23.84 8.76
N THR A 9 -31.13 -24.13 7.51
CA THR A 9 -30.96 -25.48 6.95
C THR A 9 -29.81 -25.39 5.93
N GLY A 10 -28.70 -26.13 6.01
CA GLY A 10 -28.56 -27.55 6.32
C GLY A 10 -28.57 -28.39 5.05
N TYR A 11 -27.83 -28.02 4.01
CA TYR A 11 -27.71 -28.85 2.80
C TYR A 11 -26.90 -30.10 3.12
N ASN A 12 -27.64 -31.20 3.20
CA ASN A 12 -27.15 -32.56 3.39
C ASN A 12 -26.22 -32.97 2.24
N VAL A 13 -25.05 -33.47 2.62
CA VAL A 13 -24.08 -34.16 1.77
C VAL A 13 -24.59 -35.59 1.52
N PRO A 14 -24.86 -36.02 0.27
CA PRO A 14 -25.14 -37.41 0.00
C PRO A 14 -23.81 -38.18 -0.10
N ASN A 15 -23.43 -38.85 0.99
CA ASN A 15 -22.44 -39.90 0.97
C ASN A 15 -23.10 -41.20 0.48
N ARG A 16 -22.98 -41.57 -0.80
CA ARG A 16 -23.27 -42.94 -1.25
C ARG A 16 -22.70 -43.25 -2.64
N TRP A 17 -21.50 -43.81 -2.68
CA TRP A 17 -20.99 -44.56 -3.84
C TRP A 17 -20.65 -45.98 -3.42
N GLU A 18 -21.68 -46.72 -3.00
CA GLU A 18 -21.65 -48.17 -3.01
C GLU A 18 -21.87 -48.63 -4.45
N TRP A 19 -20.80 -48.93 -5.18
CA TRP A 19 -20.91 -49.74 -6.40
C TRP A 19 -20.28 -51.11 -6.15
N LEU A 20 -21.23 -52.04 -6.03
CA LEU A 20 -21.12 -53.48 -6.06
C LEU A 20 -20.04 -53.98 -7.02
N GLY A 21 -19.24 -54.90 -6.52
CA GLY A 21 -18.28 -55.66 -7.29
C GLY A 21 -18.95 -56.37 -8.46
N LEU A 22 -18.39 -56.14 -9.64
CA LEU A 22 -18.48 -57.04 -10.77
C LEU A 22 -17.07 -57.56 -11.05
N VAL A 23 -16.89 -58.83 -10.73
CA VAL A 23 -15.71 -59.63 -11.05
C VAL A 23 -15.64 -59.78 -12.57
N PHE A 24 -14.81 -58.97 -13.23
CA PHE A 24 -14.44 -59.21 -14.61
C PHE A 24 -13.22 -60.12 -14.65
N SER A 25 -13.53 -61.39 -14.93
CA SER A 25 -12.61 -62.44 -15.32
C SER A 25 -11.75 -62.02 -16.51
N GLY A 26 -10.43 -62.19 -16.36
CA GLY A 26 -9.52 -62.60 -17.42
C GLY A 26 -9.26 -61.64 -18.58
N CYS A 27 -8.20 -60.84 -18.46
CA CYS A 27 -7.21 -60.65 -19.52
C CYS A 27 -5.96 -60.00 -18.90
N SER A 28 -4.94 -60.81 -18.60
CA SER A 28 -3.59 -60.32 -18.34
C SER A 28 -3.07 -59.66 -19.62
N ILE A 29 -2.89 -58.34 -19.58
CA ILE A 29 -2.01 -57.63 -20.51
C ILE A 29 -0.82 -57.18 -19.67
N ASP A 30 0.21 -58.02 -19.67
CA ASP A 30 1.56 -57.64 -19.30
C ASP A 30 2.09 -56.67 -20.36
N ILE A 31 2.02 -55.36 -20.11
CA ILE A 31 2.96 -54.42 -20.74
C ILE A 31 4.11 -54.23 -19.76
N SER A 32 5.10 -55.10 -19.93
CA SER A 32 6.47 -54.83 -19.51
C SER A 32 6.96 -53.55 -20.19
N GLY A 33 7.49 -52.61 -19.42
CA GLY A 33 8.32 -51.52 -19.94
C GLY A 33 7.71 -50.12 -19.88
N VAL A 34 7.36 -49.65 -18.68
CA VAL A 34 7.44 -48.21 -18.40
C VAL A 34 8.54 -48.02 -17.36
N THR A 35 9.74 -47.72 -17.85
CA THR A 35 10.83 -47.22 -17.02
C THR A 35 10.37 -45.93 -16.34
N PRO A 36 10.50 -45.77 -15.01
CA PRO A 36 10.40 -44.47 -14.38
C PRO A 36 11.75 -43.79 -14.55
N GLU A 37 12.05 -43.31 -15.76
CA GLU A 37 13.18 -42.38 -15.93
C GLU A 37 12.75 -41.03 -15.38
N TRP A 38 13.12 -40.85 -14.11
CA TRP A 38 13.16 -39.60 -13.38
C TRP A 38 13.47 -38.45 -14.33
N HIS A 39 12.56 -37.47 -14.34
CA HIS A 39 12.79 -36.15 -14.92
C HIS A 39 14.25 -35.76 -14.65
N ARG A 40 15.04 -35.65 -15.73
CA ARG A 40 16.25 -34.83 -15.70
C ARG A 40 15.77 -33.42 -15.40
N ALA A 41 15.67 -33.09 -14.11
CA ALA A 41 15.54 -31.73 -13.67
C ALA A 41 16.74 -31.02 -14.28
N CYS A 42 16.49 -30.16 -15.28
CA CYS A 42 17.51 -29.31 -15.86
C CYS A 42 18.17 -28.55 -14.72
N TYR A 43 19.36 -29.00 -14.31
CA TYR A 43 20.22 -28.25 -13.41
C TYR A 43 20.80 -27.10 -14.25
N ILE A 44 20.03 -26.02 -14.35
CA ILE A 44 20.53 -24.75 -14.82
C ILE A 44 21.49 -24.25 -13.73
N GLN A 45 22.79 -24.53 -13.90
CA GLN A 45 23.88 -24.06 -13.00
C GLN A 45 24.09 -22.54 -13.08
N ASN A 46 23.56 -21.89 -14.13
CA ASN A 46 23.59 -20.43 -14.29
C ASN A 46 22.16 -19.91 -14.20
N CYS A 47 21.60 -19.93 -12.99
CA CYS A 47 20.41 -19.13 -12.73
C CYS A 47 20.89 -17.67 -12.66
N PRO A 48 20.50 -16.78 -13.60
CA PRO A 48 20.76 -15.36 -13.42
C PRO A 48 20.19 -14.95 -12.06
N ARG A 49 20.87 -14.03 -11.38
CA ARG A 49 20.51 -13.56 -10.03
C ARG A 49 19.12 -12.90 -10.08
N GLY A 50 18.08 -13.72 -9.93
CA GLY A 50 16.70 -13.34 -10.25
C GLY A 50 15.71 -14.50 -10.11
N GLY A 51 15.83 -15.30 -9.05
CA GLY A 51 14.76 -16.23 -8.65
C GLY A 51 13.46 -15.47 -8.35
N LYS A 52 12.30 -16.16 -8.31
CA LYS A 52 10.93 -15.63 -8.12
C LYS A 52 10.67 -14.73 -6.88
N ARG A 53 11.71 -14.29 -6.16
CA ARG A 53 11.65 -13.49 -4.93
C ARG A 53 12.67 -12.35 -4.91
N ALA A 54 13.21 -11.97 -6.06
CA ALA A 54 13.96 -10.73 -6.17
C ALA A 54 13.14 -9.81 -7.08
N LEU A 55 12.02 -9.29 -6.55
CA LEU A 55 11.70 -7.91 -6.91
C LEU A 55 12.92 -7.14 -6.40
N PRO A 56 13.71 -6.48 -7.27
CA PRO A 56 14.61 -5.45 -6.76
C PRO A 56 13.77 -4.48 -5.95
N ASP A 57 14.42 -3.72 -5.07
CA ASP A 57 13.87 -2.55 -4.42
C ASP A 57 13.44 -1.53 -5.50
N THR A 58 12.39 -1.86 -6.26
CA THR A 58 11.71 -0.98 -7.19
C THR A 58 11.03 0.01 -6.30
N GLU A 59 11.65 1.18 -6.21
CA GLU A 59 11.09 2.39 -5.64
C GLU A 59 9.59 2.43 -5.97
N ILE A 60 8.76 2.22 -4.94
CA ILE A 60 7.32 2.13 -5.10
C ILE A 60 6.84 3.53 -5.47
N ARG A 61 6.41 3.70 -6.72
CA ARG A 61 5.95 5.01 -7.21
C ARG A 61 4.61 5.36 -6.59
N GLN A 62 4.31 6.65 -6.56
CA GLN A 62 2.94 7.08 -6.27
C GLN A 62 2.02 6.72 -7.44
N CYS A 63 0.79 6.31 -7.12
CA CYS A 63 -0.23 6.04 -8.14
C CYS A 63 -0.60 7.30 -8.93
N ILE A 64 -1.08 7.11 -10.15
CA ILE A 64 -1.40 8.19 -11.11
C ILE A 64 -2.30 9.26 -10.44
N PRO A 65 -2.05 10.55 -10.68
CA PRO A 65 -2.93 11.60 -10.18
C PRO A 65 -4.26 11.64 -10.93
N CYS A 66 -5.33 12.03 -10.24
CA CYS A 66 -6.71 12.01 -10.74
C CYS A 66 -7.52 13.21 -10.22
N GLY A 67 -8.77 13.33 -10.69
CA GLY A 67 -9.67 14.40 -10.28
C GLY A 67 -9.38 15.77 -10.91
N PRO A 68 -10.20 16.79 -10.57
CA PRO A 68 -10.08 18.12 -11.16
C PRO A 68 -8.73 18.76 -10.80
N GLY A 69 -7.97 19.13 -11.83
CA GLY A 69 -6.64 19.73 -11.66
C GLY A 69 -5.54 18.76 -11.20
N ASN A 70 -5.75 17.43 -11.31
CA ASN A 70 -4.79 16.41 -10.88
C ASN A 70 -4.39 16.54 -9.40
N ARG A 71 -5.31 17.02 -8.55
CA ARG A 71 -5.06 17.28 -7.12
C ARG A 71 -5.41 16.09 -6.23
N GLY A 72 -5.83 14.97 -6.80
CA GLY A 72 -6.02 13.70 -6.12
C GLY A 72 -5.09 12.63 -6.65
N ASN A 73 -5.09 11.47 -6.00
CA ASN A 73 -4.38 10.26 -6.40
C ASN A 73 -5.33 9.07 -6.42
N CYS A 74 -5.01 8.10 -7.26
CA CYS A 74 -5.75 6.85 -7.34
C CYS A 74 -5.45 5.94 -6.14
N PHE A 75 -6.51 5.48 -5.47
CA PHE A 75 -6.43 4.48 -4.39
C PHE A 75 -6.90 3.10 -4.87
N GLY A 76 -7.64 3.06 -5.98
CA GLY A 76 -8.10 1.85 -6.64
C GLY A 76 -8.61 2.18 -8.05
N PRO A 77 -9.01 1.18 -8.86
CA PRO A 77 -9.41 1.40 -10.26
C PRO A 77 -10.63 2.32 -10.40
N ASN A 78 -11.47 2.39 -9.37
CA ASN A 78 -12.68 3.21 -9.33
C ASN A 78 -12.67 4.22 -8.17
N ILE A 79 -11.51 4.55 -7.60
CA ILE A 79 -11.39 5.41 -6.41
C ILE A 79 -10.31 6.46 -6.64
N CYS A 80 -10.72 7.72 -6.57
CA CYS A 80 -9.85 8.88 -6.65
C CYS A 80 -10.06 9.77 -5.42
N CYS A 81 -9.00 10.09 -4.70
CA CYS A 81 -9.12 10.91 -3.48
C CYS A 81 -8.03 11.99 -3.40
N GLY A 82 -8.34 13.11 -2.77
CA GLY A 82 -7.38 14.15 -2.44
C GLY A 82 -7.81 14.94 -1.21
N GLU A 83 -6.84 15.51 -0.49
CA GLU A 83 -7.05 16.21 0.78
C GLU A 83 -8.10 17.33 0.68
N GLU A 84 -8.06 18.11 -0.40
CA GLU A 84 -9.00 19.23 -0.64
C GLU A 84 -10.24 18.83 -1.47
N LEU A 85 -10.20 17.67 -2.13
CA LEU A 85 -11.24 17.21 -3.06
C LEU A 85 -12.22 16.23 -2.41
N GLY A 86 -11.84 15.61 -1.31
CA GLY A 86 -12.53 14.44 -0.76
C GLY A 86 -12.24 13.19 -1.59
N CYS A 87 -13.21 12.28 -1.64
CA CYS A 87 -13.11 11.02 -2.38
C CYS A 87 -14.25 10.86 -3.37
N TYR A 88 -13.88 10.49 -4.60
CA TYR A 88 -14.75 10.14 -5.69
C TYR A 88 -14.69 8.64 -5.93
N VAL A 89 -15.85 7.98 -5.89
CA VAL A 89 -15.97 6.53 -6.08
C VAL A 89 -16.92 6.26 -7.24
N GLY A 90 -16.40 5.63 -8.31
CA GLY A 90 -17.20 5.27 -9.49
C GLY A 90 -17.73 6.44 -10.32
N THR A 91 -17.05 7.60 -10.27
CA THR A 91 -17.42 8.80 -11.03
C THR A 91 -16.54 9.00 -12.27
N SER A 92 -16.79 10.04 -13.08
CA SER A 92 -15.95 10.36 -14.25
C SER A 92 -14.49 10.63 -13.91
N GLU A 93 -14.22 11.12 -12.70
CA GLU A 93 -12.89 11.50 -12.22
C GLU A 93 -11.97 10.29 -11.99
N THR A 94 -12.57 9.09 -11.82
CA THR A 94 -11.84 7.85 -11.53
C THR A 94 -11.43 7.09 -12.78
N LEU A 95 -11.90 7.49 -13.97
CA LEU A 95 -11.56 6.82 -15.24
C LEU A 95 -10.06 6.72 -15.50
N ARG A 96 -9.28 7.71 -15.02
CA ARG A 96 -7.81 7.69 -15.12
C ARG A 96 -7.18 6.61 -14.25
N CYS A 97 -7.82 6.21 -13.16
CA CYS A 97 -7.30 5.18 -12.26
C CYS A 97 -7.36 3.77 -12.86
N VAL A 98 -8.17 3.56 -13.90
CA VAL A 98 -8.16 2.28 -14.64
C VAL A 98 -6.84 2.09 -15.40
N GLU A 99 -6.18 3.19 -15.80
CA GLU A 99 -4.88 3.18 -16.48
C GLU A 99 -3.79 2.51 -15.63
N GLU A 100 -3.91 2.61 -14.31
CA GLU A 100 -3.01 2.00 -13.32
C GLU A 100 -2.91 0.47 -13.49
N ASN A 101 -4.01 -0.21 -13.87
CA ASN A 101 -4.03 -1.66 -14.08
C ASN A 101 -3.15 -2.15 -15.23
N TYR A 102 -2.80 -1.26 -16.16
CA TYR A 102 -1.97 -1.58 -17.32
C TYR A 102 -0.49 -1.29 -17.09
N LEU A 103 -0.15 -0.65 -15.97
CA LEU A 103 1.24 -0.34 -15.63
C LEU A 103 1.89 -1.55 -14.91
N PRO A 104 3.03 -2.05 -15.40
CA PRO A 104 3.70 -3.21 -14.80
C PRO A 104 4.44 -2.86 -13.51
N SER A 105 4.65 -1.58 -13.20
CA SER A 105 5.31 -1.13 -11.98
C SER A 105 4.31 -0.97 -10.84
N PRO A 106 4.59 -1.50 -9.64
CA PRO A 106 3.70 -1.33 -8.49
C PRO A 106 3.63 0.14 -8.09
N CYS A 107 2.44 0.59 -7.69
CA CYS A 107 2.25 1.90 -7.11
C CYS A 107 1.65 1.79 -5.71
N GLU A 108 1.83 2.82 -4.91
CA GLU A 108 1.15 2.96 -3.64
C GLU A 108 0.52 4.34 -3.52
N ALA A 109 -0.71 4.37 -3.01
CA ALA A 109 -1.39 5.62 -2.75
C ALA A 109 -0.71 6.38 -1.60
N GLY A 110 -0.72 7.70 -1.67
CA GLY A 110 -0.16 8.55 -0.61
C GLY A 110 -0.94 8.45 0.71
N GLY A 111 -0.37 9.01 1.77
CA GLY A 111 -1.01 9.09 3.08
C GLY A 111 -0.55 8.00 4.05
N LYS A 112 -0.88 8.20 5.33
CA LYS A 112 -0.55 7.26 6.41
C LYS A 112 -1.45 6.03 6.34
N ALA A 113 -0.94 4.89 6.80
CA ALA A 113 -1.73 3.68 6.93
C ALA A 113 -2.85 3.88 7.95
N CYS A 114 -4.03 3.34 7.65
CA CYS A 114 -5.20 3.37 8.53
C CYS A 114 -5.73 1.96 8.74
N SER A 115 -6.88 1.85 9.41
CA SER A 115 -7.48 0.55 9.71
C SER A 115 -7.74 -0.27 8.44
N SER A 116 -7.91 -1.59 8.57
CA SER A 116 -8.22 -2.51 7.46
C SER A 116 -7.20 -2.60 6.31
N GLY A 117 -5.95 -2.15 6.53
CA GLY A 117 -4.91 -2.19 5.49
C GLY A 117 -5.09 -1.12 4.40
N GLY A 118 -5.93 -0.12 4.66
CA GLY A 118 -6.09 1.03 3.79
C GLY A 118 -5.10 2.15 4.09
N ARG A 119 -5.26 3.26 3.37
CA ARG A 119 -4.51 4.51 3.58
C ARG A 119 -5.44 5.72 3.67
N CYS A 120 -5.01 6.71 4.44
CA CYS A 120 -5.75 7.95 4.60
C CYS A 120 -5.73 8.75 3.30
N ALA A 121 -6.92 8.91 2.72
CA ALA A 121 -7.10 9.46 1.38
C ALA A 121 -7.57 10.92 1.41
N ALA A 122 -8.29 11.29 2.47
CA ALA A 122 -8.73 12.64 2.80
C ALA A 122 -8.93 12.75 4.33
N PRO A 123 -9.12 13.96 4.89
CA PRO A 123 -9.33 14.14 6.32
C PRO A 123 -10.50 13.28 6.84
N GLY A 124 -10.19 12.36 7.74
CA GLY A 124 -11.15 11.43 8.33
C GLY A 124 -11.61 10.29 7.42
N VAL A 125 -10.98 10.07 6.27
CA VAL A 125 -11.36 9.02 5.31
C VAL A 125 -10.20 8.07 5.05
N CYS A 126 -10.43 6.78 5.34
CA CYS A 126 -9.53 5.66 5.07
C CYS A 126 -10.02 4.88 3.85
N CYS A 127 -9.18 4.68 2.84
CA CYS A 127 -9.52 3.94 1.63
C CYS A 127 -8.58 2.76 1.39
N ASN A 128 -9.15 1.64 0.95
CA ASN A 128 -8.43 0.57 0.28
C ASN A 128 -8.72 0.62 -1.24
N ASP A 129 -8.28 -0.40 -1.97
CA ASP A 129 -8.45 -0.51 -3.42
C ASP A 129 -9.91 -0.74 -3.86
N GLU A 130 -10.79 -1.13 -2.94
CA GLU A 130 -12.18 -1.47 -3.22
C GLU A 130 -13.20 -0.48 -2.65
N SER A 131 -12.90 0.17 -1.53
CA SER A 131 -13.84 0.95 -0.73
C SER A 131 -13.17 2.02 0.15
N CYS A 132 -13.98 2.97 0.60
CA CYS A 132 -13.58 4.00 1.57
C CYS A 132 -14.52 4.01 2.76
N THR A 133 -13.96 4.19 3.94
CA THR A 133 -14.69 4.30 5.22
C THR A 133 -14.18 5.49 6.01
N MET A 134 -15.03 6.06 6.87
CA MET A 134 -14.57 7.09 7.79
C MET A 134 -13.72 6.46 8.90
N ASP A 135 -12.55 7.06 9.16
CA ASP A 135 -11.63 6.62 10.21
C ASP A 135 -11.04 7.84 10.92
N THR A 136 -11.17 7.86 12.25
CA THR A 136 -10.63 8.96 13.07
C THR A 136 -9.11 9.00 13.05
N ILE A 137 -8.44 7.89 12.71
CA ILE A 137 -6.98 7.87 12.52
C ILE A 137 -6.58 8.86 11.40
N CYS A 138 -7.44 9.01 10.39
CA CYS A 138 -7.22 9.92 9.26
C CYS A 138 -7.62 11.36 9.51
N LEU A 139 -8.18 11.69 10.67
CA LEU A 139 -8.35 13.08 11.08
C LEU A 139 -6.97 13.65 11.44
N ASP A 140 -6.77 14.92 11.14
CA ASP A 140 -5.54 15.63 11.47
C ASP A 140 -5.39 15.71 13.00
N ASP A 141 -4.60 14.81 13.55
CA ASP A 141 -3.87 15.03 14.79
C ASP A 141 -2.39 14.96 14.42
N ASP A 142 -1.86 16.13 14.02
CA ASP A 142 -0.46 16.55 13.87
C ASP A 142 0.62 15.44 13.82
N SER A 143 0.44 14.44 12.95
CA SER A 143 1.35 13.31 12.82
C SER A 143 1.92 13.29 11.43
N ASP A 144 2.96 14.11 11.34
CA ASP A 144 4.19 13.80 10.65
C ASP A 144 4.20 14.04 9.14
N ARG A 145 4.88 15.13 8.79
CA ARG A 145 5.48 15.41 7.48
C ARG A 145 6.56 14.37 7.11
N SER A 146 6.33 13.09 7.34
CA SER A 146 7.17 12.01 6.84
C SER A 146 6.78 11.63 5.41
N ARG A 147 6.67 12.64 4.53
CA ARG A 147 7.20 12.48 3.18
C ARG A 147 8.63 12.98 3.27
N GLU A 148 9.53 12.11 3.71
CA GLU A 148 10.97 12.31 3.58
C GLU A 148 11.26 12.53 2.08
N PRO A 149 11.61 13.76 1.65
CA PRO A 149 12.30 13.92 0.39
C PRO A 149 13.73 13.47 0.67
N SER A 150 14.10 12.38 0.03
CA SER A 150 15.48 11.90 -0.06
C SER A 150 16.48 13.06 -0.04
N GLU A 151 17.45 12.94 0.88
CA GLU A 151 18.71 13.69 0.96
C GLU A 151 18.63 15.19 1.31
N LYS A 152 18.72 15.51 2.61
CA LYS A 152 19.35 16.76 3.07
C LYS A 152 20.30 16.50 4.22
N ASN A 153 21.57 16.79 3.93
CA ASN A 153 22.70 16.70 4.84
C ASN A 153 22.40 17.24 6.24
N LEU A 154 22.88 16.46 7.22
CA LEU A 154 23.16 16.80 8.60
C LEU A 154 23.63 18.26 8.77
N THR A 155 22.72 19.14 9.24
CA THR A 155 22.91 20.23 10.23
C THR A 155 21.73 21.22 10.15
N VAL A 156 20.50 20.75 10.38
CA VAL A 156 19.39 21.66 10.66
C VAL A 156 19.39 21.92 12.17
N LEU A 157 20.02 23.02 12.57
CA LEU A 157 19.71 23.63 13.84
C LEU A 157 18.28 24.16 13.73
N ASP A 158 17.40 23.65 14.58
CA ASP A 158 16.01 24.05 14.71
C ASP A 158 15.89 25.59 14.71
N GLY A 159 14.91 26.13 13.96
CA GLY A 159 14.73 27.56 13.78
C GLY A 159 14.62 28.31 15.12
N SER A 160 14.10 27.64 16.15
CA SER A 160 14.00 28.15 17.50
C SER A 160 15.35 28.51 18.15
N ALA A 161 16.40 27.74 17.88
CA ALA A 161 17.74 27.95 18.42
C ALA A 161 18.50 29.06 17.68
N SER A 162 18.28 29.17 16.37
CA SER A 162 18.88 30.21 15.53
C SER A 162 18.39 31.61 15.90
N ASP A 163 17.08 31.74 16.17
CA ASP A 163 16.47 32.99 16.61
C ASP A 163 17.01 33.46 17.97
N PHE A 164 17.24 32.52 18.89
CA PHE A 164 17.78 32.85 20.21
C PHE A 164 19.24 33.33 20.13
N LEU A 165 20.05 32.70 19.28
CA LEU A 165 21.44 33.11 19.03
C LEU A 165 21.52 34.49 18.38
N LEU A 166 20.66 34.79 17.40
CA LEU A 166 20.56 36.13 16.79
C LEU A 166 20.16 37.19 17.83
N LYS A 167 19.25 36.86 18.74
CA LYS A 167 18.83 37.77 19.81
C LYS A 167 19.95 38.02 20.83
N LEU A 168 20.74 37.01 21.17
CA LEU A 168 21.91 37.15 22.04
C LEU A 168 23.01 38.01 21.40
N MET A 169 23.28 37.83 20.11
CA MET A 169 24.25 38.66 19.36
C MET A 169 23.83 40.13 19.32
N HIS A 170 22.54 40.42 19.13
CA HIS A 170 22.03 41.80 19.19
C HIS A 170 22.16 42.45 20.57
N LEU A 171 21.96 41.68 21.64
CA LEU A 171 22.14 42.18 23.02
C LEU A 171 23.61 42.45 23.35
N ALA A 172 24.53 41.59 22.88
CA ALA A 172 25.97 41.78 23.05
C ALA A 172 26.48 43.02 22.28
N ASN A 173 25.97 43.28 21.08
CA ASN A 173 26.37 44.46 20.29
C ASN A 173 25.89 45.78 20.91
N ARG A 174 24.74 45.81 21.61
CA ARG A 174 24.30 47.00 22.35
C ARG A 174 25.23 47.35 23.53
N GLN A 175 25.95 46.38 24.10
CA GLN A 175 26.92 46.66 25.16
C GLN A 175 28.23 47.27 24.65
N GLN A 176 28.60 47.04 23.38
CA GLN A 176 29.84 47.62 22.82
C GLN A 176 29.68 49.10 22.46
N GLN A 177 28.49 49.55 22.04
CA GLN A 177 28.23 50.97 21.74
C GLN A 177 28.19 51.87 22.98
N GLY A 178 28.06 51.32 24.19
CA GLY A 178 28.06 52.09 25.44
C GLY A 178 29.43 52.34 26.06
N LYS A 179 30.52 51.79 25.50
CA LYS A 179 31.86 51.82 26.13
C LYS A 179 32.93 52.59 25.34
N HIS A 180 32.55 53.30 24.29
CA HIS A 180 33.44 54.15 23.47
C HIS A 180 33.19 55.66 23.65
N GLN A 181 32.60 56.08 24.76
CA GLN A 181 32.47 57.51 25.07
C GLN A 181 32.63 57.79 26.56
N PHE A 182 33.83 57.55 27.08
CA PHE A 182 34.37 58.27 28.23
C PHE A 182 35.89 58.33 28.06
N TYR A 183 36.34 59.40 27.40
CA TYR A 183 37.66 60.01 27.58
C TYR A 183 37.41 61.42 28.12
#